data_AF-A0A0F4V496-F1
#
_entry.id   AF-A0A0F4V496-F1
#
_cell.length_a   1.000
_cell.length_b   1.000
_cell.length_c   1.000
_cell.angle_alpha   90.00
_cell.angle_beta   90.00
_cell.angle_gamma   90.00
#
_symmetry.space_group_name_H-M   'P 1'
#
loop_
_entity.id
_entity.type
_entity.pdbx_description
1 polymer ?
#
loop_
_entity_poly.entity_id
_entity_poly.type
_entity_poly.pdbx_seq_one_letter_code
_entity_poly.pdbx_strand_id
1 'polypeptide(L)'
;MSQVDRYKPYKGAAAGWGALISVTKNWLGSENALKNIRAMLKTNQNGGFDCPGCAWGESPESGMVKFCENGAKAVNWEATGRLVNPAFFDKYSVSTLAEQSDYWLEYQGRLTHPMRYDAATDHYVETTWDEAFALIARHLNALESPDQAEFYTSGRASNEAAFLYQLFVRAYGTNNFPDCSNMCHEASAVSMGESLGSVLALGVVAGALRLLMHAAGMSTH
;
A
#
# COMPACT_ATOMS: atom_id res chain seq x y z
N MET A 1 -37.59 -2.27 -14.27
CA MET A 1 -36.32 -2.91 -13.84
C MET A 1 -35.47 -3.11 -15.10
N SER A 2 -34.58 -2.18 -15.43
CA SER A 2 -33.71 -2.32 -16.62
C SER A 2 -32.51 -3.21 -16.26
N GLN A 3 -32.51 -4.42 -16.80
CA GLN A 3 -31.34 -5.30 -16.87
C GLN A 3 -30.35 -4.65 -17.85
N VAL A 4 -29.47 -3.80 -17.35
CA VAL A 4 -28.31 -3.32 -18.13
C VAL A 4 -27.16 -4.27 -17.82
N ASP A 5 -26.85 -5.14 -18.78
CA ASP A 5 -25.69 -6.04 -18.71
C ASP A 5 -24.40 -5.22 -18.56
N ARG A 6 -23.93 -5.10 -17.31
CA ARG A 6 -22.73 -4.34 -16.92
C ARG A 6 -21.41 -5.08 -17.16
N TYR A 7 -21.45 -6.27 -17.76
CA TYR A 7 -20.28 -7.11 -17.94
C TYR A 7 -20.18 -7.60 -19.39
N LYS A 8 -19.07 -7.26 -20.04
CA LYS A 8 -18.69 -7.84 -21.33
C LYS A 8 -17.75 -9.03 -21.06
N PRO A 9 -18.14 -10.26 -21.44
CA PRO A 9 -17.28 -11.43 -21.26
C PRO A 9 -15.95 -11.25 -22.00
N TYR A 10 -14.85 -11.21 -21.26
CA TYR A 10 -13.51 -11.16 -21.85
C TYR A 10 -13.08 -12.58 -22.21
N LYS A 11 -12.92 -12.85 -23.51
CA LYS A 11 -12.55 -14.18 -24.06
C LYS A 11 -11.05 -14.35 -24.29
N GLY A 12 -10.22 -13.38 -23.88
CA GLY A 12 -8.77 -13.42 -24.02
C GLY A 12 -8.06 -13.94 -22.78
N ALA A 13 -6.76 -14.27 -22.90
CA ALA A 13 -5.92 -14.53 -21.73
C ALA A 13 -5.80 -13.28 -20.85
N ALA A 14 -5.89 -13.44 -19.52
CA ALA A 14 -5.81 -12.36 -18.54
C ALA A 14 -4.46 -11.60 -18.57
N ALA A 15 -3.41 -12.22 -19.11
CA ALA A 15 -2.08 -11.64 -19.31
C ALA A 15 -1.69 -11.53 -20.81
N GLY A 16 -2.67 -11.50 -21.72
CA GLY A 16 -2.43 -11.44 -23.17
C GLY A 16 -2.37 -10.03 -23.76
N TRP A 17 -2.42 -9.93 -25.09
CA TRP A 17 -2.40 -8.66 -25.83
C TRP A 17 -3.45 -7.63 -25.38
N GLY A 18 -4.61 -8.07 -24.85
CA GLY A 18 -5.62 -7.17 -24.30
C GLY A 18 -5.16 -6.41 -23.06
N ALA A 19 -4.39 -7.05 -22.18
CA ALA A 19 -3.78 -6.40 -21.02
C ALA A 19 -2.72 -5.38 -21.48
N LEU A 20 -1.92 -5.72 -22.51
CA LEU A 20 -0.93 -4.81 -23.08
C LEU A 20 -1.57 -3.56 -23.72
N ILE A 21 -2.70 -3.72 -24.42
CA ILE A 21 -3.47 -2.60 -25.01
C ILE A 21 -4.10 -1.73 -23.92
N SER A 22 -4.64 -2.32 -22.85
CA SER A 22 -5.17 -1.59 -21.69
C SER A 22 -4.09 -0.76 -21.01
N VAL A 23 -2.92 -1.34 -20.78
CA VAL A 23 -1.75 -0.64 -20.22
C VAL A 23 -1.29 0.49 -21.14
N THR A 24 -1.21 0.24 -22.45
CA THR A 24 -0.80 1.25 -23.45
C THR A 24 -1.77 2.45 -23.48
N LYS A 25 -3.08 2.21 -23.36
CA LYS A 25 -4.08 3.30 -23.28
C LYS A 25 -3.92 4.13 -22.01
N ASN A 26 -3.65 3.50 -20.87
CA ASN A 26 -3.38 4.20 -19.61
C ASN A 26 -2.05 5.00 -19.67
N TRP A 27 -1.05 4.49 -20.39
CA TRP A 27 0.21 5.22 -20.61
C TRP A 27 0.04 6.46 -21.49
N LEU A 28 -0.69 6.34 -22.60
CA LEU A 28 -0.93 7.47 -23.52
C LEU A 28 -1.80 8.57 -22.89
N GLY A 29 -2.62 8.23 -21.89
CA GLY A 29 -3.41 9.20 -21.12
C GLY A 29 -2.67 9.86 -19.96
N SER A 30 -1.43 9.46 -19.67
CA SER A 30 -0.65 10.02 -18.56
C SER A 30 0.23 11.19 -19.02
N GLU A 31 0.22 12.29 -18.26
CA GLU A 31 1.01 13.51 -18.57
C GLU A 31 2.54 13.28 -18.53
N ASN A 32 3.01 12.10 -18.08
CA ASN A 32 4.43 11.74 -17.88
C ASN A 32 4.84 10.43 -18.58
N ALA A 33 4.28 10.14 -19.76
CA ALA A 33 4.49 8.88 -20.49
C ALA A 33 5.95 8.40 -20.58
N LEU A 34 6.92 9.29 -20.82
CA LEU A 34 8.35 8.94 -20.90
C LEU A 34 8.97 8.48 -19.57
N LYS A 35 8.62 9.14 -18.45
CA LYS A 35 9.07 8.71 -17.11
C LYS A 35 8.41 7.40 -16.72
N ASN A 36 7.14 7.23 -17.08
CA ASN A 36 6.37 6.01 -16.78
C ASN A 36 6.96 4.81 -17.52
N ILE A 37 7.31 4.95 -18.80
CA ILE A 37 8.01 3.90 -19.57
C ILE A 37 9.36 3.56 -18.93
N ARG A 38 10.16 4.55 -18.51
CA ARG A 38 11.46 4.29 -17.88
C ARG A 38 11.34 3.61 -16.51
N ALA A 39 10.34 3.99 -15.70
CA ALA A 39 10.04 3.35 -14.43
C ALA A 39 9.63 1.88 -14.65
N MET A 40 8.76 1.63 -15.64
CA MET A 40 8.31 0.29 -16.03
C MET A 40 9.44 -0.62 -16.48
N LEU A 41 10.38 -0.12 -17.28
CA LEU A 41 11.56 -0.88 -17.70
C LEU A 41 12.51 -1.23 -16.54
N LYS A 42 12.35 -0.58 -15.38
CA LYS A 42 13.11 -0.87 -14.16
C LYS A 42 12.34 -1.68 -13.13
N THR A 43 11.04 -1.90 -13.32
CA THR A 43 10.20 -2.66 -12.38
C THR A 43 10.54 -4.16 -12.46
N ASN A 44 10.81 -4.79 -11.31
CA ASN A 44 11.14 -6.22 -11.15
C ASN A 44 12.35 -6.67 -12.01
N GLN A 45 13.32 -5.78 -12.22
CA GLN A 45 14.58 -6.06 -12.92
C GLN A 45 15.76 -6.02 -11.94
N ASN A 46 16.84 -6.74 -12.25
CA ASN A 46 18.07 -6.72 -11.45
C ASN A 46 18.62 -5.28 -11.36
N GLY A 47 18.73 -4.74 -10.14
CA GLY A 47 19.13 -3.35 -9.89
C GLY A 47 18.02 -2.32 -10.14
N GLY A 48 16.77 -2.78 -10.23
CA GLY A 48 15.54 -2.02 -10.36
C GLY A 48 14.83 -1.81 -9.03
N PHE A 49 13.49 -1.77 -9.06
CA PHE A 49 12.66 -1.74 -7.85
C PHE A 49 11.50 -2.72 -7.98
N ASP A 50 11.03 -3.23 -6.84
CA ASP A 50 9.92 -4.18 -6.79
C ASP A 50 8.58 -3.48 -6.98
N CYS A 51 7.72 -4.10 -7.78
CA CYS A 51 6.37 -3.62 -8.02
C CYS A 51 5.53 -3.67 -6.73
N PRO A 52 4.99 -2.54 -6.23
CA PRO A 52 4.21 -2.51 -4.98
C PRO A 52 2.85 -3.22 -5.09
N GLY A 53 2.42 -3.60 -6.30
CA GLY A 53 1.15 -4.28 -6.55
C GLY A 53 1.22 -5.79 -6.78
N CYS A 54 2.41 -6.39 -6.94
CA CYS A 54 2.59 -7.81 -7.29
C CYS A 54 3.97 -8.29 -6.79
N ALA A 55 4.05 -9.37 -5.99
CA ALA A 55 5.32 -10.03 -5.66
C ALA A 55 5.76 -10.92 -6.82
N TRP A 56 6.33 -10.31 -7.87
CA TRP A 56 7.02 -11.07 -8.90
C TRP A 56 8.44 -11.34 -8.42
N GLY A 57 8.83 -12.61 -8.31
CA GLY A 57 10.20 -12.96 -7.93
C GLY A 57 11.21 -12.49 -8.98
N GLU A 58 12.40 -12.09 -8.50
CA GLU A 58 13.54 -11.82 -9.38
C GLU A 58 13.96 -13.12 -10.07
N SER A 59 13.55 -13.32 -11.32
CA SER A 59 14.07 -14.41 -12.15
C SER A 59 15.31 -13.92 -12.93
N PRO A 60 16.40 -14.73 -13.02
CA PRO A 60 17.57 -14.45 -13.85
C PRO A 60 17.25 -14.29 -15.35
N GLU A 61 16.04 -14.68 -15.77
CA GLU A 61 15.59 -14.62 -17.15
C GLU A 61 15.40 -13.17 -17.65
N SER A 62 15.89 -12.90 -18.87
CA SER A 62 15.96 -11.57 -19.49
C SER A 62 14.63 -11.09 -20.11
N GLY A 63 13.53 -11.16 -19.35
CA GLY A 63 12.22 -10.66 -19.79
C GLY A 63 12.06 -9.16 -19.53
N MET A 64 11.67 -8.38 -20.55
CA MET A 64 11.46 -6.92 -20.44
C MET A 64 10.17 -6.52 -19.72
N VAL A 65 9.18 -7.42 -19.61
CA VAL A 65 7.90 -7.17 -18.94
C VAL A 65 7.71 -8.20 -17.85
N LYS A 66 7.91 -7.78 -16.59
CA LYS A 66 7.80 -8.62 -15.39
C LYS A 66 6.76 -8.06 -14.41
N PHE A 67 5.67 -7.47 -14.92
CA PHE A 67 4.63 -6.88 -14.10
C PHE A 67 3.23 -7.20 -14.66
N CYS A 68 2.28 -7.36 -13.74
CA CYS A 68 0.86 -7.56 -14.02
C CYS A 68 0.18 -6.23 -14.43
N GLU A 69 -1.01 -6.25 -15.03
CA GLU A 69 -1.75 -5.02 -15.38
C GLU A 69 -1.95 -4.08 -14.17
N ASN A 70 -2.25 -4.66 -13.01
CA ASN A 70 -2.41 -3.89 -11.76
C ASN A 70 -1.09 -3.27 -11.30
N GLY A 71 0.02 -3.97 -11.49
CA GLY A 71 1.36 -3.46 -11.21
C GLY A 71 1.75 -2.30 -12.13
N ALA A 72 1.45 -2.43 -13.42
CA ALA A 72 1.64 -1.35 -14.39
C ALA A 72 0.83 -0.10 -14.02
N LYS A 73 -0.43 -0.27 -13.63
CA LYS A 73 -1.30 0.82 -13.17
C LYS A 73 -0.78 1.46 -11.88
N ALA A 74 -0.35 0.66 -10.90
CA ALA A 74 0.17 1.16 -9.62
C ALA A 74 1.39 2.07 -9.83
N VAL A 75 2.39 1.61 -10.57
CA VAL A 75 3.58 2.42 -10.83
C VAL A 75 3.28 3.64 -11.71
N ASN A 76 2.36 3.52 -12.69
CA ASN A 76 1.92 4.67 -13.48
C ASN A 76 1.22 5.72 -12.59
N TRP A 77 0.50 5.28 -11.56
CA TRP A 77 -0.13 6.16 -10.58
C TRP A 77 0.90 6.88 -9.70
N GLU A 78 1.88 6.13 -9.19
CA GLU A 78 3.00 6.67 -8.39
C GLU A 78 3.86 7.67 -9.18
N ALA A 79 3.96 7.49 -10.50
CA ALA A 79 4.78 8.34 -11.38
C ALA A 79 4.02 9.57 -11.95
N THR A 80 2.85 9.89 -11.39
CA THR A 80 2.08 11.09 -11.77
C THR A 80 2.91 12.37 -11.63
N GLY A 81 2.68 13.33 -12.55
CA GLY A 81 3.29 14.67 -12.50
C GLY A 81 2.50 15.66 -11.66
N ARG A 82 1.31 15.27 -11.21
CA ARG A 82 0.40 16.15 -10.47
C ARG A 82 0.77 16.18 -9.01
N LEU A 83 0.72 17.37 -8.46
CA LEU A 83 1.12 17.65 -7.10
C LEU A 83 0.00 18.38 -6.39
N VAL A 84 -0.23 17.98 -5.15
CA VAL A 84 -1.13 18.64 -4.20
C VAL A 84 -0.25 19.41 -3.22
N ASN A 85 -0.44 20.74 -3.19
CA ASN A 85 0.31 21.68 -2.37
C ASN A 85 -0.63 22.37 -1.35
N PRO A 86 -0.11 23.21 -0.42
CA PRO A 86 -0.94 23.87 0.58
C PRO A 86 -2.10 24.68 -0.02
N ALA A 87 -1.89 25.35 -1.17
CA ALA A 87 -2.93 26.12 -1.84
C ALA A 87 -4.14 25.27 -2.29
N PHE A 88 -3.96 23.96 -2.53
CA PHE A 88 -5.09 23.05 -2.76
C PHE A 88 -5.95 22.89 -1.50
N PHE A 89 -5.30 22.74 -0.35
CA PHE A 89 -5.99 22.58 0.94
C PHE A 89 -6.57 23.89 1.47
N ASP A 90 -6.07 25.05 1.05
CA ASP A 90 -6.73 26.34 1.30
C ASP A 90 -8.07 26.44 0.55
N LYS A 91 -8.19 25.78 -0.60
CA LYS A 91 -9.38 25.83 -1.46
C LYS A 91 -10.48 24.86 -1.02
N TYR A 92 -10.12 23.71 -0.44
CA TYR A 92 -11.07 22.65 -0.12
C TYR A 92 -11.02 22.31 1.37
N SER A 93 -12.16 22.47 2.06
CA SER A 93 -12.32 22.03 3.45
C SER A 93 -12.32 20.50 3.53
N VAL A 94 -12.02 19.95 4.71
CA VAL A 94 -12.03 18.49 4.92
C VAL A 94 -13.43 17.92 4.73
N SER A 95 -14.47 18.61 5.18
CA SER A 95 -15.86 18.23 4.91
C SER A 95 -16.16 18.15 3.41
N THR A 96 -15.65 19.10 2.62
CA THR A 96 -15.83 19.10 1.16
C THR A 96 -15.10 17.93 0.50
N LEU A 97 -13.89 17.61 0.97
CA LEU A 97 -13.11 16.47 0.47
C LEU A 97 -13.79 15.13 0.79
N ALA A 98 -14.45 15.02 1.94
CA ALA A 98 -15.16 13.81 2.36
C ALA A 98 -16.36 13.45 1.47
N GLU A 99 -16.91 14.42 0.73
CA GLU A 99 -17.99 14.19 -0.24
C GLU A 99 -17.48 13.71 -1.62
N GLN A 100 -16.17 13.78 -1.85
CA GLN A 100 -15.58 13.41 -3.13
C GLN A 100 -15.36 11.89 -3.22
N SER A 101 -15.35 11.38 -4.46
CA SER A 101 -15.00 9.99 -4.71
C SER A 101 -13.49 9.73 -4.57
N ASP A 102 -13.11 8.51 -4.20
CA ASP A 102 -11.71 8.06 -4.14
C ASP A 102 -10.96 8.39 -5.43
N TYR A 103 -11.58 8.12 -6.59
CA TYR A 103 -10.99 8.45 -7.89
C TYR A 103 -10.68 9.94 -8.03
N TRP A 104 -11.60 10.81 -7.61
CA TRP A 104 -11.39 12.24 -7.67
C TRP A 104 -10.24 12.67 -6.75
N LEU A 105 -10.20 12.14 -5.52
CA LEU A 105 -9.18 12.45 -4.53
C LEU A 105 -7.80 12.04 -5.02
N GLU A 106 -7.65 10.80 -5.48
CA GLU A 106 -6.38 10.30 -5.97
C GLU A 106 -5.92 11.08 -7.23
N TYR A 107 -6.86 11.50 -8.10
CA TYR A 107 -6.54 12.18 -9.37
C TYR A 107 -5.93 13.57 -9.18
N GLN A 108 -6.06 14.17 -7.99
CA GLN A 108 -5.46 15.47 -7.65
C GLN A 108 -3.93 15.41 -7.60
N GLY A 109 -3.36 14.24 -7.32
CA GLY A 109 -1.92 14.00 -7.35
C GLY A 109 -1.26 13.82 -5.99
N ARG A 110 0.06 13.90 -5.97
CA ARG A 110 0.89 13.55 -4.82
C ARG A 110 1.02 14.69 -3.81
N LEU A 111 0.85 14.39 -2.53
CA LEU A 111 1.14 15.34 -1.43
C LEU A 111 2.61 15.73 -1.43
N THR A 112 2.87 17.03 -1.27
CA THR A 112 4.23 17.59 -1.33
C THR A 112 4.74 18.10 0.01
N HIS A 113 3.86 18.39 0.96
CA HIS A 113 4.18 18.98 2.26
C HIS A 113 3.48 18.18 3.36
N PRO A 114 4.06 18.11 4.58
CA PRO A 114 3.33 17.60 5.73
C PRO A 114 2.17 18.53 6.07
N MET A 115 1.02 17.96 6.38
CA MET A 115 -0.21 18.69 6.66
C MET A 115 -0.77 18.29 8.02
N ARG A 116 -1.38 19.24 8.72
CA ARG A 116 -2.09 19.09 9.99
C ARG A 116 -3.55 19.45 9.78
N TYR A 117 -4.47 18.70 10.37
CA TYR A 117 -5.87 19.13 10.41
C TYR A 117 -6.07 20.26 11.42
N ASP A 118 -6.81 21.29 11.03
CA ASP A 118 -7.26 22.36 11.91
C ASP A 118 -8.79 22.34 12.01
N ALA A 119 -9.28 21.91 13.18
CA ALA A 119 -10.70 21.77 13.45
C ALA A 119 -11.43 23.12 13.56
N ALA A 120 -10.73 24.22 13.87
CA ALA A 120 -11.36 25.53 13.96
C ALA A 120 -11.74 26.07 12.58
N THR A 121 -10.98 25.70 11.55
CA THR A 121 -11.22 26.14 10.18
C THR A 121 -11.82 25.07 9.28
N ASP A 122 -11.81 23.79 9.68
CA ASP A 122 -12.17 22.62 8.85
C ASP A 122 -11.21 22.41 7.66
N HIS A 123 -9.92 22.72 7.83
CA HIS A 123 -8.94 22.66 6.74
C HIS A 123 -7.66 21.93 7.14
N TYR A 124 -6.97 21.36 6.15
CA TYR A 124 -5.58 20.96 6.31
C TYR A 124 -4.67 22.17 6.14
N VAL A 125 -3.82 22.41 7.14
CA VAL A 125 -2.82 23.49 7.13
C VAL A 125 -1.42 22.90 7.07
N GLU A 126 -0.51 23.59 6.40
CA GLU A 126 0.89 23.16 6.32
C GLU A 126 1.51 23.10 7.73
N THR A 127 2.35 22.08 7.95
CA THR A 127 3.13 21.92 9.17
C THR A 127 4.54 21.47 8.81
N THR A 128 5.49 21.60 9.73
CA THR A 128 6.82 21.00 9.57
C THR A 128 6.85 19.52 9.98
N TRP A 129 7.86 18.77 9.54
CA TRP A 129 8.08 17.39 10.00
C TRP A 129 8.29 17.32 11.51
N ASP A 130 9.05 18.25 12.10
CA ASP A 130 9.31 18.29 13.54
C ASP A 130 8.02 18.51 14.34
N GLU A 131 7.15 19.43 13.90
CA GLU A 131 5.85 19.66 14.53
C GLU A 131 4.91 18.46 14.36
N ALA A 132 4.91 17.82 13.19
CA ALA A 132 4.11 16.63 12.94
C ALA A 132 4.53 15.48 13.86
N PHE A 133 5.83 15.21 13.99
CA PHE A 133 6.35 14.18 14.88
C PHE A 133 6.08 14.52 16.36
N ALA A 134 6.26 15.78 16.76
CA ALA A 134 5.95 16.22 18.12
C ALA A 134 4.46 16.10 18.47
N LEU A 135 3.57 16.36 17.51
CA LEU A 135 2.13 16.16 17.66
C LEU A 135 1.80 14.67 17.84
N ILE A 136 2.30 13.81 16.95
CA ILE A 136 2.10 12.36 17.04
C ILE A 136 2.63 11.82 18.38
N ALA A 137 3.85 12.20 18.76
CA ALA A 137 4.46 11.77 20.02
C ALA A 137 3.66 12.22 21.25
N ARG A 138 3.10 13.44 21.25
CA ARG A 138 2.21 13.90 22.33
C ARG A 138 1.01 12.99 22.51
N HIS A 139 0.32 12.64 21.43
CA HIS A 139 -0.87 11.81 21.50
C HIS A 139 -0.54 10.39 21.93
N LEU A 140 0.54 9.79 21.39
CA LEU A 140 0.97 8.46 21.78
C LEU A 140 1.41 8.37 23.24
N ASN A 141 2.11 9.39 23.76
CA ASN A 141 2.54 9.42 25.17
C ASN A 141 1.40 9.74 26.15
N ALA A 142 0.28 10.26 25.66
CA ALA A 142 -0.88 10.57 26.49
C ALA A 142 -1.83 9.38 26.68
N LEU A 143 -1.61 8.27 25.98
CA LEU A 143 -2.38 7.04 26.15
C LEU A 143 -2.08 6.38 27.50
N GLU A 144 -3.09 5.77 28.10
CA GLU A 144 -2.95 5.07 29.38
C GLU A 144 -2.23 3.73 29.21
N SER A 145 -2.31 3.15 28.01
CA SER A 145 -1.63 1.92 27.62
C SER A 145 -1.27 1.97 26.12
N PRO A 146 -0.11 1.42 25.71
CA PRO A 146 0.25 1.28 24.30
C PRO A 146 -0.79 0.53 23.46
N ASP A 147 -1.56 -0.38 24.07
CA ASP A 147 -2.60 -1.17 23.39
C ASP A 147 -3.86 -0.36 23.02
N GLN A 148 -3.96 0.90 23.46
CA GLN A 148 -5.01 1.82 23.00
C GLN A 148 -4.69 2.41 21.62
N ALA A 149 -3.49 2.21 21.09
CA ALA A 149 -3.10 2.61 19.74
C ALA A 149 -3.26 1.43 18.76
N GLU A 150 -3.62 1.76 17.52
CA GLU A 150 -3.70 0.82 16.40
C GLU A 150 -2.79 1.30 15.27
N PHE A 151 -1.91 0.42 14.78
CA PHE A 151 -0.90 0.76 13.80
C PHE A 151 -1.10 -0.02 12.51
N TYR A 152 -1.88 0.57 11.60
CA TYR A 152 -2.19 -0.05 10.31
C TYR A 152 -1.03 0.08 9.30
N THR A 153 -0.78 -0.96 8.51
CA THR A 153 0.14 -0.93 7.35
C THR A 153 -0.53 -1.45 6.08
N SER A 154 -0.27 -0.75 4.97
CA SER A 154 -0.70 -1.19 3.65
C SER A 154 0.28 -2.19 3.05
N GLY A 155 -0.22 -3.22 2.37
CA GLY A 155 0.59 -4.14 1.56
C GLY A 155 1.28 -3.49 0.36
N ARG A 156 1.02 -2.20 0.10
CA ARG A 156 1.77 -1.40 -0.88
C ARG A 156 3.07 -0.80 -0.32
N ALA A 157 3.29 -0.86 1.00
CA ALA A 157 4.54 -0.43 1.60
C ALA A 157 5.66 -1.43 1.25
N SER A 158 6.88 -0.92 1.06
CA SER A 158 8.08 -1.77 0.90
C SER A 158 8.31 -2.64 2.14
N ASN A 159 8.95 -3.80 1.97
CA ASN A 159 9.30 -4.70 3.08
C ASN A 159 10.17 -4.01 4.14
N GLU A 160 11.08 -3.13 3.73
CA GLU A 160 11.97 -2.37 4.62
C GLU A 160 11.19 -1.36 5.47
N ALA A 161 10.31 -0.58 4.84
CA ALA A 161 9.43 0.35 5.55
C ALA A 161 8.51 -0.40 6.53
N ALA A 162 7.93 -1.53 6.11
CA ALA A 162 7.12 -2.38 6.96
C ALA A 162 7.95 -2.94 8.14
N PHE A 163 9.20 -3.35 7.90
CA PHE A 163 10.11 -3.82 8.94
C PHE A 163 10.45 -2.74 9.98
N LEU A 164 10.76 -1.52 9.54
CA LEU A 164 11.04 -0.40 10.45
C LEU A 164 9.80 0.02 11.23
N TYR A 165 8.65 0.08 10.56
CA TYR A 165 7.37 0.42 11.19
C TYR A 165 7.00 -0.59 12.29
N GLN A 166 7.16 -1.89 12.01
CA GLN A 166 6.86 -2.91 13.00
C GLN A 166 7.83 -2.88 14.20
N LEU A 167 9.10 -2.54 13.96
CA LEU A 167 10.09 -2.44 15.03
C LEU A 167 9.75 -1.27 15.95
N PHE A 168 9.41 -0.11 15.37
CA PHE A 168 9.01 1.08 16.11
C PHE A 168 7.82 0.80 17.04
N VAL A 169 6.74 0.22 16.52
CA VAL A 169 5.52 0.01 17.31
C VAL A 169 5.70 -1.08 18.37
N ARG A 170 6.51 -2.11 18.10
CA ARG A 170 6.90 -3.08 19.15
C ARG A 170 7.76 -2.45 20.24
N ALA A 171 8.63 -1.51 19.87
CA ALA A 171 9.39 -0.72 20.84
C ALA A 171 8.50 0.27 21.61
N TYR A 172 7.43 0.79 20.99
CA TYR A 172 6.40 1.58 21.66
C TYR A 172 5.62 0.77 22.70
N GLY A 173 5.51 -0.55 22.50
CA GLY A 173 5.08 -1.50 23.53
C GLY A 173 3.80 -2.27 23.22
N THR A 174 3.34 -2.29 21.97
CA THR A 174 2.15 -3.04 21.54
C THR A 174 2.42 -3.97 20.36
N ASN A 175 1.54 -4.97 20.19
CA ASN A 175 1.45 -5.82 19.00
C ASN A 175 0.15 -5.57 18.20
N ASN A 176 -0.56 -4.47 18.46
CA ASN A 176 -1.79 -4.14 17.73
C ASN A 176 -1.49 -3.63 16.29
N PHE A 177 -1.30 -4.58 15.36
CA PHE A 177 -0.99 -4.35 13.94
C PHE A 177 -1.98 -5.06 13.01
N PRO A 178 -3.14 -4.47 12.76
CA PRO A 178 -3.94 -4.90 11.63
C PRO A 178 -3.26 -4.45 10.33
N ASP A 179 -3.26 -5.31 9.31
CA ASP A 179 -2.85 -4.94 7.95
C ASP A 179 -3.96 -5.25 6.93
N CYS A 180 -3.76 -4.84 5.67
CA CYS A 180 -4.75 -5.11 4.62
C CYS A 180 -4.98 -6.61 4.34
N SER A 181 -4.01 -7.46 4.67
CA SER A 181 -4.09 -8.91 4.48
C SER A 181 -4.97 -9.57 5.55
N ASN A 182 -5.09 -9.01 6.76
CA ASN A 182 -6.05 -9.49 7.77
C ASN A 182 -7.47 -9.52 7.19
N MET A 183 -7.88 -8.46 6.49
CA MET A 183 -9.22 -8.39 5.91
C MET A 183 -9.40 -9.21 4.64
N CYS A 184 -8.33 -9.48 3.87
CA CYS A 184 -8.44 -10.05 2.52
C CYS A 184 -7.94 -11.49 2.39
N HIS A 185 -7.01 -11.93 3.26
CA HIS A 185 -6.25 -13.17 3.08
C HIS A 185 -6.08 -14.01 4.35
N GLU A 186 -6.48 -13.53 5.53
CA GLU A 186 -6.32 -14.26 6.80
C GLU A 186 -7.03 -15.62 6.79
N ALA A 187 -8.26 -15.69 6.29
CA ALA A 187 -9.00 -16.95 6.21
C ALA A 187 -8.29 -17.99 5.31
N SER A 188 -7.70 -17.53 4.20
CA SER A 188 -6.92 -18.41 3.30
C SER A 188 -5.60 -18.83 3.93
N ALA A 189 -4.95 -17.93 4.67
CA ALA A 189 -3.70 -18.20 5.39
C ALA A 189 -3.87 -19.31 6.43
N VAL A 190 -4.93 -19.24 7.25
CA VAL A 190 -5.25 -20.26 8.26
C VAL A 190 -5.52 -21.62 7.59
N SER A 191 -6.42 -21.64 6.60
CA SER A 191 -6.81 -22.89 5.93
C SER A 191 -5.62 -23.58 5.24
N MET A 192 -4.72 -22.81 4.62
CA MET A 192 -3.57 -23.35 3.92
C MET A 192 -2.45 -23.78 4.89
N GLY A 193 -2.29 -23.06 6.01
CA GLY A 193 -1.42 -23.48 7.10
C GLY A 193 -1.82 -24.84 7.67
N GLU A 194 -3.11 -25.06 7.93
CA GLU A 194 -3.63 -26.33 8.44
C GLU A 194 -3.53 -27.48 7.41
N SER A 195 -3.78 -27.17 6.14
CA SER A 195 -3.85 -28.20 5.08
C SER A 195 -2.48 -28.58 4.50
N LEU A 196 -1.58 -27.60 4.36
CA LEU A 196 -0.32 -27.75 3.62
C LEU A 196 0.92 -27.39 4.44
N GLY A 197 0.76 -26.94 5.68
CA GLY A 197 1.87 -26.54 6.56
C GLY A 197 2.62 -25.29 6.10
N SER A 198 2.13 -24.59 5.08
CA SER A 198 2.74 -23.39 4.52
C SER A 198 1.68 -22.30 4.32
N VAL A 199 2.05 -21.08 4.73
CA VAL A 199 1.22 -19.89 4.55
C VAL A 199 1.90 -19.05 3.48
N LEU A 200 1.34 -19.00 2.27
CA LEU A 200 1.68 -17.98 1.28
C LEU A 200 0.98 -16.69 1.68
N ALA A 201 1.53 -16.01 2.68
CA ALA A 201 1.18 -14.62 2.99
C ALA A 201 2.08 -13.72 2.15
N LEU A 202 1.51 -13.10 1.13
CA LEU A 202 2.09 -11.93 0.50
C LEU A 202 2.07 -10.80 1.52
N GLY A 203 3.22 -10.55 2.16
CA GLY A 203 3.46 -9.38 3.03
C GLY A 203 3.11 -9.60 4.51
N VAL A 204 4.09 -9.27 5.35
CA VAL A 204 4.07 -9.21 6.83
C VAL A 204 3.95 -10.56 7.55
N VAL A 205 5.11 -11.22 7.67
CA VAL A 205 5.53 -12.11 8.78
C VAL A 205 4.38 -12.75 9.57
N ALA A 206 3.78 -13.77 8.97
CA ALA A 206 3.02 -14.76 9.73
C ALA A 206 4.00 -15.54 10.63
N GLY A 207 3.94 -15.29 11.94
CA GLY A 207 4.37 -16.26 12.95
C GLY A 207 5.71 -16.00 13.63
N ALA A 208 5.72 -15.01 14.54
CA ALA A 208 6.54 -15.07 15.77
C ALA A 208 6.15 -16.26 16.70
N LEU A 209 5.26 -17.16 16.27
CA LEU A 209 4.67 -18.23 17.07
C LEU A 209 5.46 -19.55 17.07
N ARG A 210 6.62 -19.64 16.39
CA ARG A 210 7.41 -20.89 16.35
C ARG A 210 8.81 -20.81 16.97
N LEU A 211 9.29 -19.62 17.34
CA LEU A 211 10.57 -19.47 18.06
C LEU A 211 10.45 -19.58 19.58
N LEU A 212 9.27 -19.32 20.16
CA LEU A 212 9.07 -19.41 21.62
C LEU A 212 8.93 -20.84 22.16
N MET A 213 8.63 -21.82 21.30
CA MET A 213 8.57 -23.23 21.73
C MET A 213 9.94 -23.92 21.81
N HIS A 214 11.01 -23.30 21.30
CA HIS A 214 12.38 -23.80 21.46
C HIS A 214 13.13 -23.15 22.63
N ALA A 215 12.63 -22.04 23.18
CA ALA A 215 13.26 -21.33 24.28
C ALA A 215 12.85 -21.84 25.69
N ALA A 216 11.89 -22.78 25.78
CA ALA A 216 11.35 -23.26 27.06
C ALA A 216 11.62 -24.74 27.40
N GLY A 217 12.37 -25.49 26.59
CA GLY A 217 12.88 -26.82 26.99
C GLY A 217 11.83 -27.85 27.42
N MET A 218 10.61 -27.81 26.88
CA MET A 218 9.54 -28.76 27.25
C MET A 218 9.45 -29.88 26.22
N SER A 219 9.86 -31.07 26.66
CA SER A 219 9.74 -32.34 25.95
C SER A 219 8.29 -32.65 25.56
N THR A 220 8.13 -33.16 24.35
CA THR A 220 6.88 -33.73 23.83
C THR A 220 6.43 -34.95 24.65
N HIS A 221 5.18 -34.92 25.09
CA HIS A 221 4.31 -36.10 25.20
C HIS A 221 2.94 -35.73 24.63
#